data_AF-A0A841TIC9-F1
#
_entry.id   AF-A0A841TIC9-F1
#
_cell.length_a   1.000
_cell.length_b   1.000
_cell.length_c   1.000
_cell.angle_alpha   90.00
_cell.angle_beta   90.00
_cell.angle_gamma   90.00
#
_symmetry.space_group_name_H-M   'P 1'
#
loop_
_entity.id
_entity.type
_entity.pdbx_description
1 polymer ?
#
loop_
_entity_poly.entity_id
_entity_poly.type
_entity_poly.pdbx_seq_one_letter_code
_entity_poly.pdbx_strand_id
1 'polypeptide(L)' 'MWTVIIAVITLIVGLVVGFIGGVFYLRSQMTKMQSNPEMLAKMAKQMGYNMNKQQLSKAQQMMKQQNFNKKGRK' A
#
# COMPACT_ATOMS: atom_id res chain seq x y z
N MET A 1 1.65 -42.28 22.85
CA MET A 1 2.80 -41.38 22.64
C MET A 1 2.88 -40.89 21.19
N TRP A 2 2.83 -41.79 20.19
CA TRP A 2 2.86 -41.44 18.74
C TRP A 2 1.76 -40.45 18.29
N THR A 3 0.54 -40.57 18.81
CA THR A 3 -0.59 -39.68 18.51
C THR A 3 -0.35 -38.22 18.93
N VAL A 4 0.34 -38.01 20.06
CA VAL A 4 0.67 -36.67 20.56
C VAL A 4 1.69 -36.01 19.64
N ILE A 5 2.65 -36.78 19.12
CA ILE A 5 3.68 -36.29 18.19
C ILE A 5 3.02 -35.83 16.87
N ILE A 6 2.10 -36.62 16.31
CA ILE A 6 1.35 -36.21 15.12
C ILE A 6 0.57 -34.91 15.37
N ALA A 7 -0.10 -34.80 16.51
CA ALA A 7 -0.91 -33.63 16.85
C ALA A 7 -0.06 -32.36 16.94
N VAL A 8 1.12 -32.43 17.56
CA VAL A 8 2.05 -31.31 17.65
C VAL A 8 2.58 -30.89 16.28
N ILE A 9 2.99 -31.85 15.45
CA ILE A 9 3.49 -31.54 14.09
C ILE A 9 2.38 -30.91 13.24
N THR A 10 1.15 -31.44 13.31
CA THR A 10 0.01 -30.89 12.57
C THR A 10 -0.27 -29.43 12.96
N LEU A 11 -0.17 -29.11 14.25
CA LEU A 11 -0.37 -27.76 14.76
C LEU A 11 0.72 -26.80 14.25
N ILE A 12 1.98 -27.23 14.24
CA ILE A 12 3.11 -26.46 13.70
C ILE A 12 2.94 -26.24 12.19
N VAL A 13 2.59 -27.27 11.43
CA VAL A 13 2.37 -27.15 9.98
C VAL A 13 1.21 -26.19 9.70
N GLY A 14 0.11 -26.28 10.44
CA GLY A 14 -1.01 -25.35 10.32
C GLY A 14 -0.62 -23.90 10.61
N LEU A 15 0.19 -23.67 11.66
CA LEU A 15 0.73 -22.34 11.97
C LEU A 15 1.65 -21.82 10.88
N VAL A 16 2.56 -22.64 10.36
CA VAL A 16 3.50 -22.24 9.29
C VAL A 16 2.75 -21.91 8.01
N VAL A 17 1.81 -22.76 7.58
CA VAL A 17 1.01 -22.53 6.38
C VAL A 17 0.11 -21.30 6.55
N GLY A 18 -0.55 -21.16 7.70
CA GLY A 18 -1.39 -20.00 8.02
C GLY A 18 -0.60 -18.69 8.08
N PHE A 19 0.60 -18.70 8.66
CA PHE A 19 1.46 -17.53 8.74
C PHE A 19 1.99 -17.10 7.37
N ILE A 20 2.46 -18.05 6.55
CA ILE A 20 2.91 -17.75 5.18
C ILE A 20 1.77 -17.19 4.34
N GLY A 21 0.58 -17.82 4.39
CA GLY A 21 -0.61 -17.33 3.70
C GLY A 21 -1.02 -15.93 4.16
N GLY A 22 -1.02 -15.68 5.47
CA GLY A 22 -1.32 -14.38 6.05
C GLY A 22 -0.34 -13.29 5.61
N VAL A 23 0.97 -13.53 5.72
CA VAL A 23 2.02 -12.58 5.30
C VAL A 23 1.95 -12.32 3.80
N PHE A 24 1.70 -13.34 2.96
CA PHE A 24 1.56 -13.17 1.52
C PHE A 24 0.33 -12.34 1.15
N TYR A 25 -0.79 -12.53 1.85
CA TYR A 25 -2.00 -11.74 1.69
C TYR A 25 -1.78 -10.27 2.08
N LEU A 26 -1.19 -10.01 3.25
CA LEU A 26 -0.85 -8.64 3.69
C LEU A 26 0.13 -7.98 2.71
N ARG A 27 1.15 -8.70 2.25
CA ARG A 27 2.10 -8.20 1.26
C ARG A 27 1.40 -7.85 -0.04
N SER A 28 0.50 -8.69 -0.54
CA SER A 28 -0.26 -8.42 -1.76
C SER A 28 -1.16 -7.19 -1.64
N GLN A 29 -1.81 -6.99 -0.49
CA GLN A 29 -2.62 -5.80 -0.23
C GLN A 29 -1.78 -4.52 -0.18
N MET A 30 -0.64 -4.54 0.54
CA MET A 30 0.23 -3.37 0.62
C MET A 30 0.86 -3.00 -0.73
N THR A 31 1.18 -4.00 -1.55
CA THR A 31 1.72 -3.77 -2.90
C THR A 31 0.65 -3.13 -3.80
N LYS A 32 -0.60 -3.58 -3.72
CA LYS A 32 -1.74 -2.97 -4.44
C LYS A 32 -2.06 -1.55 -3.96
N MET A 33 -1.77 -1.23 -2.71
CA MET A 33 -1.92 0.13 -2.15
C MET A 33 -0.83 1.08 -2.65
N GLN A 34 0.38 0.59 -2.94
CA GLN A 34 1.50 1.40 -3.45
C GLN A 34 1.41 1.69 -4.95
N SER A 35 0.78 0.80 -5.73
CA SER A 35 0.64 0.96 -7.18
C SER A 35 -0.29 2.11 -7.61
N ASN A 36 -0.98 2.76 -6.67
CA ASN A 36 -1.85 3.89 -6.94
C ASN A 36 -1.22 5.19 -6.39
N PRO A 37 -0.41 5.92 -7.19
CA PRO A 37 0.13 7.21 -6.79
C PRO A 37 -0.99 8.20 -6.39
N GLU A 38 -2.20 8.03 -6.93
CA GLU A 38 -3.39 8.80 -6.56
C GLU A 38 -3.90 8.51 -5.14
N MET A 39 -3.81 7.25 -4.69
CA MET A 39 -4.27 6.86 -3.37
C MET A 39 -3.27 7.28 -2.30
N LEU A 40 -1.96 7.17 -2.60
CA LEU A 40 -0.89 7.73 -1.78
C LEU A 40 -0.98 9.26 -1.70
N ALA A 41 -1.27 9.96 -2.79
CA ALA A 41 -1.47 11.42 -2.78
C ALA A 41 -2.69 11.85 -1.95
N LYS A 42 -3.79 11.08 -2.00
CA LYS A 42 -4.96 11.31 -1.14
C LYS A 42 -4.67 11.00 0.34
N MET A 43 -3.92 9.94 0.63
CA MET A 43 -3.54 9.55 1.98
C MET A 43 -2.55 10.55 2.61
N ALA A 44 -1.55 11.02 1.86
CA ALA A 44 -0.63 12.08 2.29
C ALA A 44 -1.38 13.40 2.58
N LYS A 45 -2.38 13.72 1.78
CA LYS A 45 -3.24 14.90 1.99
C LYS A 45 -4.16 14.77 3.19
N GLN A 46 -4.64 13.57 3.50
CA GLN A 46 -5.52 13.30 4.65
C GLN A 46 -4.75 13.13 5.97
N MET A 47 -3.50 12.67 5.94
CA MET A 47 -2.75 12.28 7.15
C MET A 47 -2.14 13.46 7.93
N GLY A 48 -1.93 14.64 7.33
CA GLY A 48 -1.24 15.70 8.07
C GLY A 48 -1.06 17.03 7.37
N TYR A 49 -1.83 17.33 6.34
CA TYR A 49 -1.81 18.66 5.75
C TYR A 49 -3.24 19.15 5.65
N ASN A 50 -3.62 20.00 6.60
CA ASN A 50 -4.66 20.99 6.40
C ASN A 50 -4.19 21.95 5.30
N MET A 51 -4.04 21.43 4.07
CA MET A 51 -3.84 22.23 2.88
C MET A 51 -5.14 23.00 2.71
N ASN A 52 -5.11 24.24 3.19
CA ASN A 52 -6.09 25.27 2.86
C ASN A 52 -6.48 25.11 1.37
N LYS A 53 -7.78 25.14 1.05
CA LYS A 53 -8.32 24.85 -0.29
C LYS A 53 -7.56 25.59 -1.41
N GLN A 54 -7.01 26.77 -1.10
CA GLN A 54 -6.14 27.56 -1.97
C GLN A 54 -4.79 26.89 -2.31
N GLN A 55 -4.09 26.28 -1.33
CA GLN A 55 -2.83 25.57 -1.56
C GLN A 55 -3.05 24.30 -2.37
N LEU A 56 -4.18 23.61 -2.15
CA LEU A 56 -4.56 22.47 -2.97
C LEU A 56 -4.80 22.87 -4.43
N SER A 57 -5.55 23.94 -4.66
CA SER A 57 -5.81 24.45 -6.01
C SER A 57 -4.52 24.88 -6.71
N LYS A 58 -3.61 25.55 -5.98
CA LYS A 58 -2.28 25.94 -6.48
C LYS A 58 -1.41 24.72 -6.79
N ALA A 59 -1.42 23.69 -5.95
CA ALA A 59 -0.72 22.42 -6.22
C ALA A 59 -1.30 21.68 -7.43
N GLN A 60 -2.64 21.67 -7.61
CA GLN A 60 -3.28 21.11 -8.80
C GLN A 60 -2.90 21.86 -10.08
N GLN A 61 -2.83 23.19 -10.03
CA GLN A 61 -2.36 24.01 -11.15
C GLN A 61 -0.88 23.74 -11.48
N MET A 62 -0.02 23.68 -10.46
CA MET A 62 1.41 23.37 -10.65
C MET A 62 1.63 21.97 -11.23
N MET A 63 0.91 20.94 -10.75
CA MET A 63 0.99 19.58 -11.31
C MET A 63 0.51 19.53 -12.77
N LYS A 64 -0.58 20.24 -13.10
CA LYS A 64 -1.08 20.33 -14.48
C LYS A 64 -0.06 20.98 -15.40
N GLN A 65 0.63 22.02 -14.93
CA GLN A 65 1.66 22.71 -15.70
C GLN A 65 2.95 21.89 -15.86
N GLN A 66 3.31 21.08 -14.86
CA GLN A 66 4.44 20.16 -14.92
C GLN A 66 4.25 19.04 -15.97
N ASN A 67 3.03 18.51 -16.09
CA ASN A 67 2.68 17.51 -17.11
C ASN A 67 2.67 18.09 -18.53
N PHE A 68 2.33 19.38 -18.69
CA PHE A 68 2.43 20.07 -19.98
C PHE A 68 3.89 20.39 -20.37
N ASN A 69 4.74 20.79 -19.42
CA ASN A 69 6.14 21.13 -19.69
C ASN A 69 7.03 19.92 -20.04
N LYS A 70 6.64 18.70 -19.62
CA LYS A 70 7.34 17.47 -20.03
C LYS A 70 7.02 17.03 -21.46
N LYS A 71 5.92 17.53 -22.06
CA LYS A 71 5.49 17.20 -23.43
C LYS A 71 6.01 18.18 -24.49
N GLY A 72 6.53 19.34 -24.08
CA GLY A 72 7.12 20.35 -24.98
C GLY A 72 8.65 20.32 -25.10
N ARG A 73 9.34 19.38 -24.44
CA ARG A 73 10.80 19.14 -24.58
C ARG A 73 11.08 17.78 -25.24
N LYS A 74 10.36 17.47 -26.31
CA LYS A 74 10.76 16.47 -27.32
C LYS A 74 10.50 17.05 -28.69
#